data_AF-A0A0D8HE08-F1
#
_entry.id   AF-A0A0D8HE08-F1
#
_cell.length_a   1.000
_cell.length_b   1.000
_cell.length_c   1.000
_cell.angle_alpha   90.00
_cell.angle_beta   90.00
_cell.angle_gamma   90.00
#
_symmetry.space_group_name_H-M   'P 1'
#
loop_
_entity.id
_entity.type
_entity.pdbx_description
1 polymer ?
#
loop_
_entity_poly.entity_id
_entity_poly.type
_entity_poly.pdbx_seq_one_letter_code
_entity_poly.pdbx_strand_id
1 'polypeptide(L)'
;MLSNWFGDTARQIAARRVRTINAKASENFQEKGLQTLYLAWEMATWNNPNSEATLAAPVLLRRVALKPKNSIEDDFEVEQAEEWKINPSLLHMLKTEYKIDTASIDLLNVNEDNSDSIDSNPLFEGLSKACVEIAGFAIKPRIVIGNFSYAKLPMVLDLESSLDALVASDLISSLAGDSNSLESLRGRHPKVTLPDPDRQPPQDEFLVLDADASQSYVINAVVGGAD
;
A
#
# COMPACT_ATOMS: atom_id res chain seq x y z
N MET A 1 -14.99 0.85 -23.38
CA MET A 1 -14.30 2.03 -23.95
C MET A 1 -14.89 3.29 -23.34
N LEU A 2 -14.13 4.39 -23.21
CA LEU A 2 -14.70 5.64 -22.65
C LEU A 2 -15.83 6.18 -23.53
N SER A 3 -15.74 5.96 -24.84
CA SER A 3 -16.79 6.22 -25.82
C SER A 3 -18.15 5.56 -25.52
N ASN A 4 -18.18 4.48 -24.73
CA ASN A 4 -19.42 3.83 -24.32
C ASN A 4 -20.05 4.49 -23.08
N TRP A 5 -19.31 5.33 -22.35
CA TRP A 5 -19.71 5.87 -21.05
C TRP A 5 -19.94 7.40 -21.08
N PHE A 6 -19.42 8.10 -22.09
CA PHE A 6 -19.49 9.55 -22.19
C PHE A 6 -19.92 10.00 -23.59
N GLY A 7 -20.81 11.00 -23.67
CA GLY A 7 -21.09 11.73 -24.92
C GLY A 7 -19.91 12.59 -25.38
N ASP A 8 -19.94 13.06 -26.63
CA ASP A 8 -18.75 13.63 -27.32
C ASP A 8 -18.01 14.76 -26.58
N THR A 9 -18.72 15.74 -26.02
CA THR A 9 -18.09 16.82 -25.24
C THR A 9 -17.54 16.34 -23.89
N ALA A 10 -18.23 15.42 -23.22
CA ALA A 10 -17.77 14.81 -21.99
C ALA A 10 -16.56 13.88 -22.24
N ARG A 11 -16.47 13.27 -23.42
CA ARG A 11 -15.39 12.37 -23.82
C ARG A 11 -14.04 13.07 -23.89
N GLN A 12 -13.94 14.28 -24.43
CA GLN A 12 -12.67 15.01 -24.48
C GLN A 12 -12.14 15.35 -23.08
N ILE A 13 -13.04 15.76 -22.18
CA ILE A 13 -12.71 16.03 -20.78
C ILE A 13 -12.30 14.74 -20.07
N ALA A 14 -13.04 13.65 -20.28
CA ALA A 14 -12.74 12.34 -19.72
C ALA A 14 -11.37 11.83 -20.22
N ALA A 15 -11.09 11.90 -21.52
CA ALA A 15 -9.82 11.51 -22.10
C ALA A 15 -8.65 12.31 -21.51
N ARG A 16 -8.80 13.63 -21.35
CA ARG A 16 -7.78 14.46 -20.68
C ARG A 16 -7.52 14.01 -19.25
N ARG A 17 -8.57 13.76 -18.46
CA ARG A 17 -8.45 13.29 -17.08
C ARG A 17 -7.80 11.90 -17.00
N VAL A 18 -8.22 10.99 -17.88
CA VAL A 18 -7.71 9.62 -17.95
C VAL A 18 -6.24 9.62 -18.35
N ARG A 19 -5.78 10.46 -19.28
CA ARG A 19 -4.36 10.65 -19.58
C ARG A 19 -3.56 11.02 -18.34
N THR A 20 -4.01 12.03 -17.59
CA THR A 20 -3.35 12.46 -16.35
C THR A 20 -3.28 11.34 -15.32
N ILE A 21 -4.38 10.60 -15.15
CA ILE A 21 -4.45 9.45 -14.23
C ILE A 21 -3.51 8.33 -14.68
N ASN A 22 -3.48 8.00 -15.97
CA ASN A 22 -2.65 6.94 -16.52
C ASN A 22 -1.16 7.30 -16.44
N ALA A 23 -0.79 8.54 -16.77
CA ALA A 23 0.58 9.03 -16.63
C ALA A 23 1.06 8.91 -15.18
N LYS A 24 0.21 9.28 -14.20
CA LYS A 24 0.55 9.15 -12.78
C LYS A 24 0.69 7.68 -12.32
N ALA A 25 -0.12 6.78 -12.89
CA ALA A 25 0.01 5.35 -12.62
C ALA A 25 1.34 4.79 -13.16
N SER A 26 1.73 5.18 -14.38
CA SER A 26 3.02 4.80 -14.97
C SER A 26 4.20 5.35 -14.17
N GLU A 27 4.13 6.61 -13.73
CA GLU A 27 5.14 7.23 -12.85
C GLU A 27 5.30 6.43 -11.54
N ASN A 28 4.19 6.13 -10.84
CA ASN A 28 4.24 5.35 -9.61
C ASN A 28 4.84 3.94 -9.81
N PHE A 29 4.57 3.32 -10.96
CA PHE A 29 5.15 2.01 -11.28
C PHE A 29 6.66 2.11 -11.58
N GLN A 30 7.07 3.10 -12.38
CA GLN A 30 8.47 3.27 -12.78
C GLN A 30 9.36 3.69 -11.61
N GLU A 31 8.90 4.61 -10.77
CA GLU A 31 9.70 5.14 -9.67
C GLU A 31 9.65 4.30 -8.39
N LYS A 32 8.51 3.63 -8.14
CA LYS A 32 8.25 2.96 -6.84
C LYS A 32 7.89 1.48 -6.99
N GLY A 33 7.77 0.96 -8.20
CA GLY A 33 7.27 -0.40 -8.44
C GLY A 33 5.81 -0.61 -8.05
N LEU A 34 5.04 0.46 -7.80
CA LEU A 34 3.69 0.38 -7.24
C LEU A 34 2.61 0.43 -8.33
N GLN A 35 1.69 -0.54 -8.26
CA GLN A 35 0.53 -0.61 -9.15
C GLN A 35 -0.67 0.06 -8.47
N THR A 36 -0.93 1.31 -8.87
CA THR A 36 -1.85 2.22 -8.16
C THR A 36 -3.17 2.46 -8.88
N LEU A 37 -3.38 1.91 -10.07
CA LEU A 37 -4.56 2.23 -10.88
C LEU A 37 -5.71 1.26 -10.59
N TYR A 38 -6.81 1.79 -10.05
CA TYR A 38 -8.00 1.01 -9.72
C TYR A 38 -9.28 1.66 -10.24
N LEU A 39 -10.22 0.79 -10.60
CA LEU A 39 -11.64 1.09 -10.66
C LEU A 39 -12.21 0.95 -9.24
N ALA A 40 -12.74 2.05 -8.73
CA ALA A 40 -13.44 2.12 -7.46
C ALA A 40 -14.95 2.10 -7.70
N TRP A 41 -15.66 1.28 -6.93
CA TRP A 41 -17.11 1.17 -6.96
C TRP A 41 -17.67 1.42 -5.56
N GLU A 42 -18.57 2.40 -5.51
CA GLU A 42 -19.16 2.99 -4.31
C GLU A 42 -18.14 3.72 -3.42
N MET A 43 -18.62 4.78 -2.76
CA MET A 43 -17.80 5.57 -1.85
C MET A 43 -18.44 5.59 -0.48
N ALA A 44 -17.78 5.01 0.52
CA ALA A 44 -18.11 5.20 1.92
C ALA A 44 -17.72 6.63 2.33
N THR A 45 -18.62 7.34 2.99
CA THR A 45 -18.42 8.70 3.49
C THR A 45 -18.79 8.79 4.96
N TRP A 46 -18.06 9.55 5.76
CA TRP A 46 -18.35 9.78 7.18
C TRP A 46 -17.79 11.14 7.64
N ASN A 47 -18.22 11.60 8.81
CA ASN A 47 -17.76 12.88 9.36
C ASN A 47 -16.34 12.74 9.93
N ASN A 48 -15.48 13.72 9.66
CA ASN A 48 -14.21 13.83 10.37
C ASN A 48 -14.45 14.44 11.76
N PRO A 49 -14.05 13.81 12.87
CA PRO A 49 -14.16 14.43 14.19
C PRO A 49 -13.26 15.67 14.34
N ASN A 50 -12.21 15.78 13.53
CA ASN A 50 -11.20 16.84 13.61
C ASN A 50 -11.40 17.96 12.58
N SER A 51 -12.40 17.87 11.69
CA SER A 51 -12.68 18.93 10.71
C SER A 51 -14.11 18.87 10.17
N GLU A 52 -14.59 19.96 9.58
CA GLU A 52 -15.89 19.99 8.90
C GLU A 52 -15.91 19.20 7.57
N ALA A 53 -14.78 18.59 7.17
CA ALA A 53 -14.70 17.84 5.93
C ALA A 53 -15.35 16.46 6.06
N THR A 54 -16.19 16.10 5.10
CA THR A 54 -16.66 14.73 4.93
C THR A 54 -15.55 13.88 4.31
N LEU A 55 -15.13 12.85 5.02
CA LEU A 55 -14.17 11.87 4.51
C LEU A 55 -14.85 10.97 3.48
N ALA A 56 -14.08 10.46 2.53
CA ALA A 56 -14.58 9.54 1.52
C ALA A 56 -13.51 8.50 1.16
N ALA A 57 -13.91 7.24 1.11
CA ALA A 57 -13.07 6.13 0.68
C ALA A 57 -13.84 5.18 -0.24
N PRO A 58 -13.21 4.65 -1.31
CA PRO A 58 -13.80 3.57 -2.10
C PRO A 58 -14.19 2.38 -1.21
N VAL A 59 -15.32 1.75 -1.51
CA VAL A 59 -15.70 0.48 -0.85
C VAL A 59 -15.07 -0.69 -1.59
N LEU A 60 -15.36 -0.83 -2.88
CA LEU A 60 -14.80 -1.87 -3.73
C LEU A 60 -13.73 -1.30 -4.65
N LEU A 61 -12.68 -2.09 -4.87
CA LEU A 61 -11.56 -1.78 -5.74
C LEU A 61 -11.30 -2.96 -6.65
N ARG A 62 -11.13 -2.67 -7.93
CA ARG A 62 -10.64 -3.62 -8.92
C ARG A 62 -9.50 -3.00 -9.66
N ARG A 63 -8.40 -3.73 -9.75
CA ARG A 63 -7.25 -3.22 -10.47
C ARG A 63 -7.53 -3.20 -11.96
N VAL A 64 -7.13 -2.11 -12.62
CA VAL A 64 -7.33 -1.92 -14.06
C VAL A 64 -6.07 -1.41 -14.73
N ALA A 65 -5.95 -1.68 -16.02
CA ALA A 65 -4.99 -1.05 -16.92
C ALA A 65 -5.73 -0.18 -17.94
N LEU A 66 -5.10 0.91 -18.36
CA LEU A 66 -5.64 1.80 -19.39
C LEU A 66 -4.76 1.70 -20.64
N LYS A 67 -5.35 1.20 -21.73
CA LYS A 67 -4.69 1.11 -23.04
C LYS A 67 -5.22 2.22 -23.95
N PRO A 68 -4.39 3.19 -24.39
CA PRO A 68 -4.83 4.18 -25.36
C PRO A 68 -5.16 3.48 -26.69
N LYS A 69 -6.27 3.87 -27.32
CA LYS A 69 -6.68 3.26 -28.60
C LYS A 69 -5.91 3.79 -29.81
N ASN A 70 -5.38 5.00 -29.72
CA ASN A 70 -4.63 5.65 -30.79
C ASN A 70 -3.52 6.52 -30.19
N SER A 71 -2.59 6.97 -31.04
CA SER A 71 -1.45 7.80 -30.62
C SER A 71 -1.84 9.20 -30.13
N ILE A 72 -3.06 9.65 -30.40
CA ILE A 72 -3.61 10.93 -29.92
C ILE A 72 -4.22 10.76 -28.51
N GLU A 73 -4.38 9.52 -28.04
CA GLU A 73 -4.88 9.14 -26.72
C GLU A 73 -6.25 9.75 -26.37
N ASP A 74 -7.13 9.93 -27.36
CA ASP A 74 -8.47 10.53 -27.16
C ASP A 74 -9.55 9.53 -26.73
N ASP A 75 -9.18 8.25 -26.63
CA ASP A 75 -9.99 7.16 -26.09
C ASP A 75 -9.09 6.12 -25.43
N PHE A 76 -9.64 5.46 -24.42
CA PHE A 76 -8.97 4.41 -23.66
C PHE A 76 -9.85 3.18 -23.53
N GLU A 77 -9.19 2.04 -23.65
CA GLU A 77 -9.73 0.75 -23.23
C GLU A 77 -9.35 0.50 -21.77
N VAL A 78 -10.36 0.13 -20.97
CA VAL A 78 -10.18 -0.28 -19.59
C VAL A 78 -10.07 -1.80 -19.60
N GLU A 79 -8.89 -2.30 -19.31
CA GLU A 79 -8.62 -3.72 -19.14
C GLU A 79 -8.69 -4.07 -17.66
N GLN A 80 -9.54 -5.03 -17.32
CA GLN A 80 -9.72 -5.48 -15.94
C GLN A 80 -8.65 -6.52 -15.62
N ALA A 81 -7.84 -6.27 -14.59
CA ALA A 81 -6.63 -7.06 -14.34
C ALA A 81 -6.78 -8.05 -13.16
N GLU A 82 -7.64 -7.75 -12.18
CA GLU A 82 -7.84 -8.57 -10.98
C GLU A 82 -9.32 -8.71 -10.64
N GLU A 83 -9.64 -9.53 -9.65
CA GLU A 83 -10.97 -9.60 -9.02
C GLU A 83 -11.26 -8.34 -8.18
N TRP A 84 -12.53 -8.17 -7.82
CA TRP A 84 -12.92 -7.11 -6.90
C TRP A 84 -12.48 -7.45 -5.47
N LYS A 85 -11.99 -6.43 -4.78
CA LYS A 85 -11.57 -6.51 -3.37
C LYS A 85 -12.18 -5.35 -2.62
N ILE A 86 -12.57 -5.57 -1.36
CA ILE A 86 -12.91 -4.44 -0.47
C ILE A 86 -11.63 -3.64 -0.22
N ASN A 87 -11.76 -2.32 -0.17
CA ASN A 87 -10.66 -1.41 0.14
C ASN A 87 -10.03 -1.76 1.50
N PRO A 88 -8.79 -2.28 1.52
CA PRO A 88 -8.20 -2.77 2.76
C PRO A 88 -7.88 -1.64 3.74
N SER A 89 -7.67 -0.40 3.28
CA SER A 89 -7.53 0.75 4.19
C SER A 89 -8.85 1.17 4.81
N LEU A 90 -9.97 0.99 4.12
CA LEU A 90 -11.29 1.19 4.73
C LEU A 90 -11.49 0.18 5.86
N LEU A 91 -11.24 -1.11 5.60
CA LEU A 91 -11.33 -2.17 6.61
C LEU A 91 -10.41 -1.91 7.80
N HIS A 92 -9.14 -1.58 7.53
CA HIS A 92 -8.18 -1.26 8.58
C HIS A 92 -8.65 -0.08 9.44
N MET A 93 -9.12 1.01 8.85
CA MET A 93 -9.64 2.17 9.58
C MET A 93 -10.88 1.81 10.43
N LEU A 94 -11.83 1.04 9.89
CA LEU A 94 -13.00 0.58 10.65
C LEU A 94 -12.59 -0.28 11.86
N LYS A 95 -11.59 -1.15 11.69
CA LYS A 95 -11.05 -1.99 12.76
C LYS A 95 -10.31 -1.18 13.82
N THR A 96 -9.41 -0.29 13.42
CA THR A 96 -8.50 0.39 14.36
C THR A 96 -9.16 1.55 15.08
N GLU A 97 -9.92 2.39 14.37
CA GLU A 97 -10.56 3.59 14.90
C GLU A 97 -11.93 3.31 15.51
N TYR A 98 -12.74 2.46 14.89
CA TYR A 98 -14.14 2.21 15.29
C TYR A 98 -14.38 0.86 15.96
N LYS A 99 -13.35 0.00 16.07
CA LYS A 99 -13.43 -1.35 16.66
C LYS A 99 -14.50 -2.24 16.03
N ILE A 100 -14.83 -1.98 14.76
CA ILE A 100 -15.78 -2.81 14.01
C ILE A 100 -15.06 -4.09 13.59
N ASP A 101 -15.65 -5.23 13.92
CA ASP A 101 -15.19 -6.51 13.40
C ASP A 101 -15.62 -6.63 11.93
N THR A 102 -14.64 -6.54 11.05
CA THR A 102 -14.85 -6.65 9.61
C THR A 102 -14.67 -8.09 9.10
N ALA A 103 -14.33 -9.05 9.96
CA ALA A 103 -14.12 -10.45 9.54
C ALA A 103 -15.42 -11.11 9.04
N SER A 104 -16.57 -10.66 9.53
CA SER A 104 -17.90 -11.09 9.07
C SER A 104 -18.40 -10.36 7.82
N ILE A 105 -17.68 -9.35 7.33
CA ILE A 105 -18.04 -8.64 6.10
C ILE A 105 -17.53 -9.48 4.94
N ASP A 106 -18.38 -10.43 4.55
CA ASP A 106 -18.00 -11.54 3.69
C ASP A 106 -17.69 -11.06 2.27
N LEU A 107 -16.46 -11.34 1.83
CA LEU A 107 -15.97 -11.11 0.46
C LEU A 107 -16.52 -12.15 -0.52
N LEU A 108 -17.05 -13.28 -0.02
CA LEU A 108 -17.35 -14.47 -0.83
C LEU A 108 -18.41 -14.22 -1.91
N ASN A 109 -19.37 -13.32 -1.69
CA ASN A 109 -20.46 -13.08 -2.65
C ASN A 109 -20.07 -12.15 -3.82
N VAL A 110 -18.88 -11.57 -3.82
CA VAL A 110 -18.45 -10.65 -4.90
C VAL A 110 -17.82 -11.43 -6.08
N ASN A 111 -17.35 -12.66 -5.85
CA ASN A 111 -16.50 -13.39 -6.80
C ASN A 111 -17.08 -14.72 -7.29
N GLU A 112 -18.24 -15.17 -6.80
CA GLU A 112 -18.80 -16.48 -7.18
C GLU A 112 -19.37 -16.52 -8.61
N ASP A 113 -19.87 -15.40 -9.11
CA ASP A 113 -20.37 -15.32 -10.48
C ASP A 113 -19.36 -14.58 -11.36
N ASN A 114 -18.66 -15.32 -12.23
CA ASN A 114 -17.90 -14.80 -13.38
C ASN A 114 -18.77 -14.01 -14.40
N SER A 115 -19.89 -13.44 -13.94
CA SER A 115 -20.76 -12.55 -14.68
C SER A 115 -20.37 -11.10 -14.40
N ASP A 116 -20.50 -10.23 -15.40
CA ASP A 116 -20.27 -8.78 -15.25
C ASP A 116 -21.23 -8.11 -14.24
N SER A 117 -22.18 -8.85 -13.64
CA SER A 117 -23.13 -8.37 -12.63
C SER A 117 -22.87 -9.02 -11.27
N ILE A 118 -22.05 -8.35 -10.48
CA ILE A 118 -21.90 -8.62 -9.05
C ILE A 118 -23.15 -8.08 -8.33
N ASP A 119 -23.87 -8.92 -7.58
CA ASP A 119 -24.82 -8.41 -6.60
C ASP A 119 -24.06 -7.96 -5.35
N SER A 120 -23.53 -6.74 -5.41
CA SER A 120 -22.78 -6.11 -4.32
C SER A 120 -23.69 -5.47 -3.27
N ASN A 121 -25.02 -5.51 -3.47
CA ASN A 121 -25.96 -4.89 -2.53
C ASN A 121 -25.89 -5.50 -1.12
N PRO A 122 -25.83 -6.84 -0.93
CA PRO A 122 -25.72 -7.42 0.41
C PRO A 122 -24.44 -6.99 1.13
N LEU A 123 -23.35 -6.80 0.39
CA LEU A 123 -22.09 -6.28 0.94
C LEU A 123 -22.27 -4.84 1.43
N PHE A 124 -22.86 -3.96 0.61
CA PHE A 124 -23.07 -2.56 0.98
C PHE A 124 -24.07 -2.40 2.14
N GLU A 125 -25.12 -3.22 2.18
CA GLU A 125 -26.06 -3.27 3.30
C GLU A 125 -25.38 -3.76 4.57
N GLY A 126 -24.57 -4.82 4.48
CA GLY A 126 -23.78 -5.35 5.60
C GLY A 126 -22.82 -4.31 6.17
N LEU A 127 -22.06 -3.63 5.29
CA LEU A 127 -21.14 -2.56 5.69
C LEU A 127 -21.89 -1.38 6.34
N SER A 128 -23.01 -0.95 5.74
CA SER A 128 -23.82 0.16 6.27
C SER A 128 -24.40 -0.18 7.65
N LYS A 129 -24.85 -1.43 7.84
CA LYS A 129 -25.35 -1.93 9.12
C LYS A 129 -24.24 -1.99 10.18
N ALA A 130 -23.06 -2.49 9.82
CA ALA A 130 -21.91 -2.56 10.72
C ALA A 130 -21.42 -1.17 11.15
N CYS A 131 -21.59 -0.16 10.30
CA CYS A 131 -21.10 1.20 10.53
C CYS A 131 -22.18 2.17 11.03
N VAL A 132 -23.34 1.68 11.51
CA VAL A 132 -24.48 2.54 11.88
C VAL A 132 -24.17 3.54 13.00
N GLU A 133 -23.22 3.21 13.88
CA GLU A 133 -22.80 4.07 14.99
C GLU A 133 -21.79 5.17 14.55
N ILE A 134 -21.25 5.06 13.33
CA ILE A 134 -20.31 6.05 12.81
C ILE A 134 -21.10 7.27 12.33
N ALA A 135 -20.84 8.42 12.93
CA ALA A 135 -21.54 9.67 12.63
C ALA A 135 -21.41 10.06 11.15
N GLY A 136 -22.55 10.18 10.49
CA GLY A 136 -22.63 10.56 9.07
C GLY A 136 -22.18 9.47 8.11
N PHE A 137 -22.04 8.22 8.55
CA PHE A 137 -21.67 7.12 7.67
C PHE A 137 -22.74 6.86 6.61
N ALA A 138 -22.32 6.83 5.36
CA ALA A 138 -23.17 6.49 4.22
C ALA A 138 -22.33 5.93 3.07
N ILE A 139 -22.88 4.98 2.32
CA ILE A 139 -22.32 4.54 1.05
C ILE A 139 -23.05 5.30 -0.07
N LYS A 140 -22.28 5.95 -0.94
CA LYS A 140 -22.83 6.81 -2.00
C LYS A 140 -22.51 6.24 -3.40
N PRO A 141 -23.51 6.18 -4.30
CA PRO A 141 -23.37 5.69 -5.67
C PRO A 141 -22.35 6.51 -6.44
N ARG A 142 -21.19 5.90 -6.70
CA ARG A 142 -20.10 6.54 -7.43
C ARG A 142 -19.11 5.50 -7.94
N ILE A 143 -18.82 5.57 -9.23
CA ILE A 143 -17.78 4.78 -9.89
C ILE A 143 -16.70 5.72 -10.39
N VAL A 144 -15.44 5.46 -10.03
CA VAL A 144 -14.30 6.27 -10.46
C VAL A 144 -13.11 5.41 -10.84
N ILE A 145 -12.34 5.84 -11.83
CA ILE A 145 -10.99 5.33 -12.07
C ILE A 145 -10.02 6.34 -11.46
N GLY A 146 -9.05 5.86 -10.70
CA GLY A 146 -8.12 6.73 -9.99
C GLY A 146 -6.86 6.03 -9.53
N ASN A 147 -5.91 6.83 -9.07
CA ASN A 147 -4.71 6.33 -8.42
C ASN A 147 -4.96 6.20 -6.92
N PHE A 148 -5.01 4.95 -6.45
CA PHE A 148 -5.11 4.60 -5.04
C PHE A 148 -3.82 3.86 -4.67
N SER A 149 -3.09 4.39 -3.70
CA SER A 149 -1.87 3.76 -3.21
C SER A 149 -2.06 3.41 -1.75
N TYR A 150 -1.80 2.14 -1.45
CA TYR A 150 -1.87 1.58 -0.12
C TYR A 150 -0.48 1.22 0.41
N ALA A 151 0.59 1.81 -0.13
CA ALA A 151 1.98 1.35 0.09
C ALA A 151 2.36 1.12 1.56
N LYS A 152 1.75 1.86 2.49
CA LYS A 152 2.00 1.70 3.93
C LYS A 152 1.28 0.52 4.56
N LEU A 153 0.11 0.10 4.06
CA LEU A 153 -0.70 -0.93 4.70
C LEU A 153 -0.03 -2.32 4.66
N PRO A 154 0.57 -2.79 3.55
CA PRO A 154 1.36 -4.02 3.58
C PRO A 154 2.50 -3.98 4.59
N MET A 155 3.18 -2.84 4.73
CA MET A 155 4.24 -2.65 5.73
C MET A 155 3.67 -2.68 7.16
N VAL A 156 2.51 -2.07 7.40
CA VAL A 156 1.83 -2.15 8.71
C VAL A 156 1.42 -3.59 9.02
N LEU A 157 0.82 -4.30 8.06
CA LEU A 157 0.43 -5.70 8.23
C LEU A 157 1.64 -6.63 8.45
N ASP A 158 2.75 -6.37 7.76
CA ASP A 158 4.01 -7.09 7.95
C ASP A 158 4.54 -6.93 9.39
N LEU A 159 4.55 -5.69 9.89
CA LEU A 159 4.92 -5.38 11.28
C LEU A 159 3.96 -6.01 12.30
N GLU A 160 2.64 -5.95 12.06
CA GLU A 160 1.63 -6.57 12.93
C GLU A 160 1.78 -8.09 12.99
N SER A 161 2.04 -8.74 11.84
CA SER A 161 2.17 -10.19 11.75
C SER A 161 3.49 -10.71 12.34
N SER A 162 4.50 -9.85 12.42
CA SER A 162 5.84 -10.20 12.91
C SER A 162 6.09 -9.76 14.35
N LEU A 163 5.07 -9.28 15.07
CA LEU A 163 5.24 -8.64 16.39
C LEU A 163 6.07 -9.48 17.37
N ASP A 164 5.79 -10.78 17.48
CA ASP A 164 6.53 -11.68 18.39
C ASP A 164 8.02 -11.77 18.03
N ALA A 165 8.35 -11.83 16.73
CA ALA A 165 9.72 -11.84 16.26
C ALA A 165 10.42 -10.49 16.48
N LEU A 166 9.69 -9.38 16.29
CA LEU A 166 10.21 -8.04 16.55
C LEU A 166 10.52 -7.82 18.04
N VAL A 167 9.64 -8.29 18.93
CA VAL A 167 9.83 -8.23 20.39
C VAL A 167 10.99 -9.12 20.85
N ALA A 168 11.17 -10.29 20.23
CA ALA A 168 12.28 -11.19 20.55
C ALA A 168 13.66 -10.67 20.06
N SER A 169 13.70 -9.63 19.24
CA SER A 169 14.94 -9.05 18.72
C SER A 169 15.54 -8.04 19.69
N ASP A 170 16.74 -8.33 20.21
CA ASP A 170 17.54 -7.39 21.00
C ASP A 170 17.79 -6.08 20.24
N LEU A 171 18.03 -6.14 18.92
CA LEU A 171 18.29 -4.95 18.09
C LEU A 171 17.10 -4.01 18.11
N ILE A 172 15.90 -4.54 17.87
CA ILE A 172 14.67 -3.74 17.85
C ILE A 172 14.35 -3.24 19.26
N SER A 173 14.51 -4.09 20.28
CA SER A 173 14.30 -3.71 21.68
C SER A 173 15.25 -2.59 22.13
N SER A 174 16.50 -2.59 21.68
CA SER A 174 17.47 -1.53 21.94
C SER A 174 17.10 -0.20 21.28
N LEU A 175 16.59 -0.24 20.05
CA LEU A 175 16.07 0.93 19.34
C LEU A 175 14.81 1.48 20.03
N ALA A 176 14.02 0.61 20.65
CA ALA A 176 12.88 0.98 21.48
C ALA A 176 13.27 1.51 22.87
N GLY A 177 14.56 1.47 23.22
CA GLY A 177 15.11 2.05 24.45
C GLY A 177 15.36 1.07 25.59
N ASP A 178 15.31 -0.25 25.37
CA ASP A 178 15.69 -1.23 26.39
C ASP A 178 17.21 -1.23 26.62
N SER A 179 17.63 -0.81 27.81
CA SER A 179 19.04 -0.68 28.17
C SER A 179 19.76 -2.03 28.24
N ASN A 180 19.06 -3.09 28.64
CA ASN A 180 19.66 -4.42 28.74
C ASN A 180 19.97 -5.01 27.35
N SER A 181 19.04 -4.89 26.41
CA SER A 181 19.24 -5.28 25.00
C SER A 181 20.37 -4.48 24.36
N LEU A 182 20.45 -3.18 24.67
CA LEU A 182 21.50 -2.30 24.17
C LEU A 182 22.89 -2.69 24.72
N GLU A 183 23.00 -3.08 25.98
CA GLU A 183 24.23 -3.62 26.55
C GLU A 183 24.60 -4.99 25.96
N SER A 184 23.61 -5.87 25.77
CA SER A 184 23.77 -7.17 25.09
C SER A 184 24.36 -7.01 23.69
N LEU A 185 23.82 -6.10 22.88
CA LEU A 185 24.32 -5.79 21.54
C LEU A 185 25.74 -5.23 21.57
N ARG A 186 26.01 -4.27 22.46
CA ARG A 186 27.36 -3.71 22.60
C ARG A 186 28.39 -4.75 22.99
N GLY A 187 27.99 -5.74 23.80
CA GLY A 187 28.80 -6.89 24.16
C GLY A 187 29.06 -7.87 23.01
N ARG A 188 28.24 -7.85 21.95
CA ARG A 188 28.37 -8.70 20.76
C ARG A 188 29.29 -8.13 19.69
N HIS A 189 29.78 -6.89 19.83
CA HIS A 189 30.74 -6.34 18.87
C HIS A 189 32.08 -7.11 18.92
N PRO A 190 32.59 -7.55 17.75
CA PRO A 190 33.95 -8.07 17.67
C PRO A 190 34.95 -6.97 18.03
N LYS A 191 36.12 -7.35 18.56
CA LYS A 191 37.23 -6.42 18.82
C LYS A 191 37.90 -6.02 17.51
N VAL A 192 37.20 -5.25 16.70
CA VAL A 192 37.78 -4.51 15.58
C VAL A 192 38.14 -3.13 16.09
N THR A 193 39.28 -2.59 15.71
CA THR A 193 39.66 -1.20 16.00
C THR A 193 39.78 -0.42 14.70
N LEU A 194 39.43 0.87 14.71
CA LEU A 194 39.54 1.75 13.53
C LEU A 194 40.90 1.71 12.78
N PRO A 195 42.06 1.53 13.44
CA PRO A 195 43.34 1.39 12.74
C PRO A 195 43.65 -0.03 12.25
N ASP A 196 42.78 -1.03 12.48
CA ASP A 196 43.04 -2.38 11.97
C ASP A 196 43.02 -2.37 10.44
N PRO A 197 44.14 -2.73 9.79
CA PRO A 197 44.21 -2.71 8.34
C PRO A 197 43.28 -3.79 7.77
N ASP A 198 42.66 -3.48 6.64
CA ASP A 198 42.00 -4.51 5.84
C ASP A 198 43.04 -5.57 5.45
N ARG A 199 42.71 -6.83 5.72
CA ARG A 199 43.54 -7.99 5.42
C ARG A 199 42.95 -8.84 4.30
N GLN A 200 41.80 -8.45 3.76
CA GLN A 200 41.17 -9.15 2.67
C GLN A 200 41.95 -8.90 1.37
N PRO A 201 42.35 -9.96 0.65
CA PRO A 201 42.97 -9.80 -0.66
C PRO A 201 42.00 -9.11 -1.63
N PRO A 202 42.47 -8.23 -2.54
CA PRO A 202 41.58 -7.51 -3.48
C PRO A 202 40.72 -8.41 -4.37
N GLN A 203 41.18 -9.63 -4.64
CA GLN A 203 40.44 -10.64 -5.41
C GLN A 203 39.23 -11.24 -4.66
N ASP A 204 39.23 -11.11 -3.34
CA ASP A 204 38.19 -11.61 -2.42
C ASP A 204 37.34 -10.45 -1.86
N GLU A 205 37.52 -9.24 -2.39
CA GLU A 205 36.85 -8.02 -1.98
C GLU A 205 35.60 -7.74 -2.83
N PHE A 206 34.45 -7.55 -2.18
CA PHE A 206 33.16 -7.32 -2.85
C PHE A 206 32.73 -5.85 -2.85
N LEU A 207 33.65 -4.93 -2.54
CA LEU A 207 33.36 -3.50 -2.55
C LEU A 207 33.27 -2.97 -3.98
N VAL A 208 32.19 -2.25 -4.28
CA VAL A 208 31.99 -1.59 -5.57
C VAL A 208 32.81 -0.30 -5.68
N LEU A 209 33.16 0.30 -4.53
CA LEU A 209 33.93 1.53 -4.38
C LEU A 209 34.86 1.42 -3.18
N ASP A 210 35.98 2.14 -3.21
CA ASP A 210 36.92 2.22 -2.09
C ASP A 210 36.22 2.69 -0.80
N ALA A 211 36.49 1.99 0.31
CA ALA A 211 36.02 2.37 1.63
C ALA A 211 37.06 3.24 2.35
N ASP A 212 36.61 4.32 2.99
CA ASP A 212 37.45 5.02 3.97
C ASP A 212 37.63 4.20 5.26
N ALA A 213 38.54 4.61 6.14
CA ALA A 213 38.86 3.86 7.36
C ALA A 213 37.63 3.60 8.27
N SER A 214 36.65 4.50 8.30
CA SER A 214 35.43 4.30 9.08
C SER A 214 34.47 3.31 8.43
N GLN A 215 34.42 3.30 7.09
CA GLN A 215 33.62 2.36 6.32
C GLN A 215 34.22 0.96 6.36
N SER A 216 35.55 0.82 6.16
CA SER A 216 36.26 -0.46 6.29
C SER A 216 36.09 -1.06 7.69
N TYR A 217 36.11 -0.22 8.73
CA TYR A 217 35.83 -0.67 10.10
C TYR A 217 34.43 -1.29 10.22
N VAL A 218 33.39 -0.63 9.71
CA VAL A 218 32.01 -1.14 9.77
C VAL A 218 31.87 -2.44 8.97
N ILE A 219 32.44 -2.49 7.76
CA ILE A 219 32.42 -3.69 6.92
C ILE A 219 33.09 -4.86 7.65
N ASN A 220 34.28 -4.65 8.21
CA ASN A 220 35.02 -5.68 8.95
C ASN A 220 34.28 -6.12 10.24
N ALA A 221 33.59 -5.20 10.91
CA ALA A 221 32.78 -5.53 12.07
C ALA A 221 31.57 -6.41 11.69
N VAL A 222 30.86 -6.08 10.62
CA VAL A 222 29.71 -6.86 10.12
C VAL A 222 30.14 -8.24 9.61
N VAL A 223 31.22 -8.31 8.83
CA VAL A 223 31.81 -9.60 8.40
C VAL A 223 32.25 -10.43 9.61
N GLY A 224 32.72 -9.78 10.67
CA GLY A 224 33.05 -10.40 11.96
C GLY A 224 31.84 -10.84 12.79
N GLY A 225 30.60 -10.67 12.29
CA GLY A 225 29.37 -11.09 12.96
C GLY A 225 28.73 -10.03 13.86
N ALA A 226 29.04 -8.74 13.66
CA ALA A 226 28.30 -7.65 14.28
C ALA A 226 26.99 -7.38 13.54
N ASP A 227 25.93 -7.08 14.30
CA ASP A 227 24.60 -6.68 13.81
C ASP A 227 24.30 -5.21 14.14
#